data_AF-A0A8T4CYW7-F1
#
_entry.id   AF-A0A8T4CYW7-F1
#
_cell.length_a   1.000
_cell.length_b   1.000
_cell.length_c   1.000
_cell.angle_alpha   90.00
_cell.angle_beta   90.00
_cell.angle_gamma   90.00
#
_symmetry.space_group_name_H-M   'P 1'
#
loop_
_entity.id
_entity.type
_entity.pdbx_description
1 polymer ?
#
loop_
_entity_poly.entity_id
_entity_poly.type
_entity_poly.pdbx_seq_one_letter_code
_entity_poly.pdbx_strand_id
1 'polypeptide(L)' 'MKFKDIASMSDADRKKTVTESKAELIKLNGQSATGTTPKSPGRIKQLKKTIARVLTLENQKQSASSSSKEVDVAEKK' A
#
# COMPACT_ATOMS: atom_id res chain seq x y z
N MET A 1 7.61 -5.64 7.90
CA MET A 1 8.13 -5.31 6.57
C MET A 1 9.01 -4.07 6.65
N LYS A 2 10.27 -4.19 6.23
CA LYS A 2 11.22 -3.07 6.18
C LYS A 2 11.07 -2.33 4.86
N PHE A 3 11.57 -1.10 4.79
CA PHE A 3 11.46 -0.28 3.59
C PHE A 3 12.29 -0.85 2.42
N LYS A 4 13.47 -1.44 2.71
CA LYS A 4 14.33 -2.09 1.71
C LYS A 4 13.59 -3.22 0.98
N ASP A 5 12.88 -4.07 1.72
CA ASP A 5 12.09 -5.17 1.16
C ASP A 5 11.08 -4.65 0.13
N ILE A 6 10.39 -3.55 0.44
CA ILE A 6 9.39 -2.91 -0.44
C ILE A 6 10.04 -2.29 -1.68
N ALA A 7 11.27 -1.77 -1.55
CA ALA A 7 12.01 -1.18 -2.67
C ALA A 7 12.46 -2.25 -3.68
N SER A 8 12.89 -3.42 -3.19
CA SER A 8 13.30 -4.55 -4.02
C SER A 8 12.16 -5.24 -4.77
N MET A 9 10.90 -5.01 -4.39
CA MET A 9 9.74 -5.59 -5.07
C MET A 9 9.46 -4.93 -6.43
N SER A 10 8.86 -5.69 -7.35
CA SER A 10 8.29 -5.16 -8.59
C SER A 10 7.07 -4.26 -8.30
N ASP A 11 6.72 -3.39 -9.23
CA ASP A 11 5.51 -2.56 -9.13
C ASP A 11 4.24 -3.41 -9.09
N ALA A 12 4.22 -4.56 -9.76
CA ALA A 12 3.11 -5.52 -9.68
C ALA A 12 2.99 -6.14 -8.28
N ASP A 13 4.11 -6.57 -7.71
CA ASP A 13 4.14 -7.18 -6.36
C ASP A 13 3.78 -6.19 -5.27
N ARG A 14 4.20 -4.92 -5.42
CA ARG A 14 3.80 -3.82 -4.54
C ARG A 14 2.28 -3.64 -4.54
N LYS A 15 1.64 -3.59 -5.72
CA LYS A 15 0.19 -3.49 -5.84
C LYS A 15 -0.53 -4.69 -5.22
N LYS A 16 -0.02 -5.91 -5.47
CA LYS A 16 -0.57 -7.14 -4.88
C LYS A 16 -0.48 -7.13 -3.35
N THR A 17 0.64 -6.67 -2.81
CA THR A 17 0.85 -6.53 -1.36
C THR A 17 -0.15 -5.55 -0.75
N VAL A 18 -0.46 -4.46 -1.44
CA VAL A 18 -1.46 -3.47 -1.00
C VAL A 18 -2.86 -4.08 -1.00
N THR A 19 -3.25 -4.81 -2.04
CA THR A 19 -4.58 -5.44 -2.10
C THR A 19 -4.75 -6.49 -1.02
N GLU A 20 -3.75 -7.34 -0.80
CA GLU A 20 -3.76 -8.36 0.26
C GLU A 20 -3.81 -7.70 1.66
N SER A 21 -2.99 -6.67 1.90
CA SER A 21 -2.98 -5.95 3.18
C SER A 21 -4.30 -5.25 3.48
N LYS A 22 -4.98 -4.71 2.45
CA LYS A 22 -6.31 -4.10 2.58
C LYS A 22 -7.38 -5.15 2.90
N ALA A 23 -7.35 -6.30 2.22
CA ALA A 23 -8.29 -7.39 2.50
C ALA A 23 -8.17 -7.89 3.95
N GLU A 24 -6.93 -8.07 4.44
CA GLU A 24 -6.68 -8.45 5.84
C GLU A 24 -7.17 -7.36 6.81
N LEU A 25 -6.96 -6.09 6.48
CA LEU A 25 -7.40 -4.95 7.29
C LEU A 25 -8.92 -4.90 7.43
N ILE A 26 -9.67 -5.17 6.36
CA ILE A 26 -11.14 -5.21 6.38
C ILE A 26 -11.62 -6.29 7.35
N LYS A 27 -11.03 -7.50 7.28
CA LYS A 27 -11.39 -8.60 8.17
C LYS A 27 -11.13 -8.28 9.65
N LEU A 28 -9.98 -7.68 9.95
CA LEU A 28 -9.62 -7.27 11.32
C LEU A 28 -10.49 -6.13 11.83
N ASN A 29 -10.85 -5.17 10.97
CA ASN A 29 -11.79 -4.10 11.34
C ASN A 29 -13.18 -4.67 11.62
N GLY A 30 -13.64 -5.64 10.84
CA GLY A 30 -14.89 -6.35 11.10
C GLY A 30 -14.89 -7.03 12.48
N GLN A 31 -13.83 -7.78 12.81
CA GLN A 31 -13.66 -8.38 14.14
C GLN A 31 -13.62 -7.34 15.26
N SER A 32 -12.91 -6.22 15.04
CA SER A 32 -12.85 -5.13 16.01
C SER A 32 -14.21 -4.46 16.23
N ALA A 33 -15.03 -4.32 15.17
CA ALA A 33 -16.35 -3.72 15.24
C ALA A 33 -17.36 -4.62 15.97
N THR A 34 -17.24 -5.94 15.83
CA THR A 34 -18.05 -6.91 16.57
C THR A 34 -17.66 -7.01 18.06
N GLY A 35 -16.65 -6.27 18.51
CA GLY A 35 -16.20 -6.28 19.91
C GLY A 35 -15.41 -7.54 20.30
N THR A 36 -15.12 -8.42 19.34
CA THR A 36 -14.23 -9.56 19.56
C THR A 36 -12.79 -9.07 19.72
N THR A 37 -12.15 -9.44 20.83
CA THR A 37 -10.74 -9.12 21.09
C THR A 37 -9.88 -9.63 19.93
N PRO A 38 -9.23 -8.74 19.16
CA PRO A 38 -8.39 -9.16 18.07
C PRO A 38 -7.22 -9.98 18.62
N LYS A 39 -6.90 -11.12 18.01
CA LYS A 39 -5.75 -11.98 18.38
C LYS A 39 -4.42 -11.21 18.46
N SER A 40 -4.31 -10.10 17.71
CA SER A 40 -3.12 -9.24 17.67
C SER A 40 -3.53 -7.77 17.56
N PRO A 41 -3.60 -7.01 18.67
CA PRO A 41 -4.00 -5.59 18.64
C PRO A 41 -3.05 -4.72 17.79
N GLY A 42 -1.79 -5.11 17.68
CA GLY A 42 -0.79 -4.41 16.86
C GLY A 42 -0.91 -4.64 15.35
N ARG A 43 -1.69 -5.63 14.90
CA ARG A 43 -1.70 -6.06 13.49
C ARG A 43 -2.31 -5.00 12.57
N ILE A 44 -3.40 -4.36 13.00
CA ILE A 44 -4.05 -3.25 12.27
C ILE A 44 -3.04 -2.12 12.01
N LYS A 45 -2.28 -1.74 13.04
CA LYS A 45 -1.23 -0.70 12.94
C LYS A 45 -0.11 -1.12 11.98
N GLN A 46 0.30 -2.39 12.01
CA GLN A 46 1.31 -2.91 11.10
C GLN A 46 0.84 -2.90 9.64
N LEU A 47 -0.39 -3.35 9.35
CA LEU A 47 -0.96 -3.35 8.00
C LEU A 47 -1.06 -1.93 7.43
N LYS A 48 -1.57 -0.97 8.22
CA LYS A 48 -1.62 0.45 7.83
C LYS A 48 -0.22 0.99 7.50
N LYS A 49 0.79 0.68 8.33
CA LYS A 49 2.18 1.09 8.07
C LYS A 49 2.77 0.44 6.82
N THR A 50 2.45 -0.82 6.54
CA THR A 50 2.91 -1.50 5.33
C THR A 50 2.33 -0.81 4.08
N ILE A 51 1.01 -0.57 4.06
CA ILE A 51 0.35 0.13 2.95
C ILE A 51 0.95 1.52 2.74
N ALA A 52 1.11 2.31 3.82
CA ALA A 52 1.67 3.65 3.74
C ALA A 52 3.09 3.67 3.15
N ARG A 53 3.94 2.70 3.52
CA ARG A 53 5.31 2.62 2.97
C ARG A 53 5.33 2.29 1.48
N VAL A 54 4.46 1.39 1.02
CA VAL A 54 4.36 1.05 -0.41
C VAL A 54 3.91 2.28 -1.20
N LEU A 55 2.84 2.94 -0.76
CA LEU A 55 2.31 4.13 -1.42
C LEU A 55 3.33 5.29 -1.42
N THR A 56 4.09 5.45 -0.34
CA THR A 56 5.15 6.47 -0.26
C THR A 56 6.22 6.22 -1.33
N LEU A 57 6.64 4.97 -1.51
CA LEU A 57 7.64 4.63 -2.51
C LEU A 57 7.11 4.83 -3.94
N GLU A 58 5.86 4.45 -4.20
CA GLU A 58 5.20 4.71 -5.48
C GLU A 58 5.11 6.22 -5.76
N ASN A 59 4.77 7.02 -4.75
CA ASN A 59 4.71 8.47 -4.89
C ASN A 59 6.10 9.08 -5.12
N GLN A 60 7.15 8.59 -4.44
CA GLN A 60 8.53 9.03 -4.67
C GLN A 60 9.01 8.73 -6.10
N LYS A 61 8.67 7.55 -6.63
CA LYS A 61 8.91 7.22 -8.04
C LYS A 61 8.12 8.11 -8.99
N GLN A 62 6.86 8.41 -8.66
CA GLN A 62 6.00 9.28 -9.44
C GLN A 62 6.55 10.72 -9.46
N SER A 63 6.97 11.28 -8.32
CA SER A 63 7.55 12.63 -8.24
C SER A 63 8.92 12.75 -8.93
N ALA A 64 9.68 11.65 -9.00
CA ALA A 64 10.91 11.61 -9.79
C ALA A 64 10.66 11.47 -11.30
N SER A 65 9.48 10.95 -11.70
CA SER A 65 9.08 10.74 -13.10
C SER A 65 8.05 11.77 -13.60
N SER A 66 7.58 12.69 -12.75
CA SER A 66 6.62 13.72 -13.10
C SER A 66 7.21 14.87 -13.91
N SER A 67 8.51 14.85 -14.24
CA SER A 67 9.04 15.63 -15.36
C SER A 67 8.74 15.00 -16.73
N SER A 68 8.19 13.78 -16.78
CA SER A 68 8.05 13.01 -18.02
C SER A 68 6.63 12.56 -18.34
N LYS A 69 5.65 12.70 -17.42
CA LYS A 69 4.28 12.17 -17.59
C LYS A 69 3.21 13.18 -17.99
N GLU A 70 3.53 14.47 -18.14
CA GLU A 70 2.57 15.44 -18.72
C GLU A 70 2.34 15.23 -20.22
N VAL A 71 3.13 14.40 -20.91
CA VAL A 71 3.08 14.26 -22.37
C VAL A 71 2.02 13.24 -22.84
N ASP A 72 1.76 12.16 -22.11
CA ASP A 72 0.89 11.06 -22.59
C ASP A 72 -0.62 11.29 -22.48
N VAL A 73 -1.08 12.28 -21.70
CA VAL A 73 -2.53 12.55 -21.54
C VAL A 73 -3.06 13.48 -22.66
N ALA A 74 -2.16 14.19 -23.36
CA ALA A 74 -2.54 15.14 -24.41
C ALA A 74 -2.79 14.50 -25.79
N GLU A 75 -2.41 13.22 -26.01
CA GLU A 75 -2.45 12.59 -27.35
C GLU A 75 -3.68 11.69 -27.59
N LYS A 76 -4.67 11.72 -26.68
CA LYS A 76 -5.97 11.05 -26.86
C LYS A 76 -7.14 12.03 -26.93
N LYS A 77 -7.00 13.09 -27.74
CA LYS A 77 -8.13 13.94 -28.16
C LYS A 77 -8.26 13.95 -29.67
#